data_AF-A0A2A5VJ87-F1
#
_entry.id   AF-A0A2A5VJ87-F1
#
_cell.length_a   1.000
_cell.length_b   1.000
_cell.length_c   1.000
_cell.angle_alpha   90.00
_cell.angle_beta   90.00
_cell.angle_gamma   90.00
#
_symmetry.space_group_name_H-M   'P 1'
#
loop_
_entity.id
_entity.type
_entity.pdbx_description
1 polymer ?
#
loop_
_entity_poly.entity_id
_entity_poly.type
_entity_poly.pdbx_seq_one_letter_code
_entity_poly.pdbx_strand_id
1 'polypeptide(L)'
;MWPTVFMEPLTAFLMIADFSLAIFFVCLFHWLYRTEKISLAYLYAFWFGTLIGSTWEFTFLFLGPEFLHGAVEWPWGLDGWPRKVSHSIWDGAIFMFGVYLCHRWLEGELFQRFSSKELGIMFCWGLFQELLVEYLFNGRVWIYEPLSWNPVIIPTIPGSAPMSPGYTLIPQAVWVIAPVVFYVSFLWIVKRYPDSKS
;
A
#
# COMPACT_ATOMS: atom_id res chain seq x y z
N MET A 1 -24.71 -16.42 22.59
CA MET A 1 -24.54 -15.03 23.07
C MET A 1 -23.17 -14.59 22.55
N TRP A 2 -23.13 -13.78 21.49
CA TRP A 2 -21.86 -13.23 21.02
C TRP A 2 -21.42 -12.22 22.10
N PRO A 3 -20.23 -12.36 22.70
CA PRO A 3 -19.75 -11.35 23.63
C PRO A 3 -19.69 -10.02 22.86
N THR A 4 -20.28 -8.97 23.42
CA THR A 4 -20.05 -7.61 22.96
C THR A 4 -18.58 -7.30 23.20
N VAL A 5 -17.77 -7.48 22.16
CA VAL A 5 -16.36 -7.06 22.16
C VAL A 5 -16.37 -5.55 22.18
N PHE A 6 -16.18 -4.95 23.36
CA PHE A 6 -15.89 -3.54 23.46
C PHE A 6 -14.51 -3.31 22.87
N MET A 7 -14.49 -2.83 21.62
CA MET A 7 -13.27 -2.43 20.95
C MET A 7 -12.85 -1.05 21.47
N GLU A 8 -11.56 -0.91 21.78
CA GLU A 8 -10.97 0.38 22.12
C GLU A 8 -11.27 1.41 21.01
N PRO A 9 -11.67 2.66 21.33
CA PRO A 9 -12.09 3.65 20.33
C PRO A 9 -11.07 3.89 19.23
N LEU A 10 -9.78 3.85 19.56
CA LEU A 10 -8.69 3.99 18.59
C LEU A 10 -8.66 2.82 17.60
N THR A 11 -8.79 1.59 18.07
CA THR A 11 -8.83 0.40 17.21
C THR A 11 -10.04 0.43 16.29
N ALA A 12 -11.21 0.83 16.82
CA ALA A 12 -12.43 0.95 16.02
C ALA A 12 -12.27 2.01 14.93
N PHE A 13 -11.67 3.16 15.29
CA PHE A 13 -11.37 4.22 14.34
C PHE A 13 -10.42 3.73 13.23
N LEU A 14 -9.31 3.08 13.59
CA LEU A 14 -8.33 2.57 12.62
C LEU A 14 -8.95 1.54 11.67
N MET A 15 -9.74 0.60 12.19
CA MET A 15 -10.46 -0.38 11.38
C MET A 15 -11.44 0.29 10.41
N ILE A 16 -12.29 1.21 10.90
CA ILE A 16 -13.27 1.90 10.06
C ILE A 16 -12.55 2.75 9.01
N ALA A 17 -11.50 3.46 9.40
CA ALA A 17 -10.70 4.27 8.49
C ALA A 17 -10.08 3.43 7.37
N ASP A 18 -9.50 2.27 7.72
CA ASP A 18 -8.86 1.36 6.77
C ASP A 18 -9.83 0.97 5.63
N PHE A 19 -10.98 0.38 5.98
CA PHE A 19 -11.96 -0.05 4.97
C PHE A 19 -12.66 1.12 4.26
N SER A 20 -12.98 2.20 4.98
CA SER A 20 -13.65 3.36 4.39
C SER A 20 -12.76 4.03 3.35
N LEU A 21 -11.46 4.13 3.61
CA LEU A 21 -10.50 4.73 2.69
C LEU A 21 -10.24 3.81 1.49
N ALA A 22 -10.19 2.49 1.67
CA ALA A 22 -10.12 1.55 0.55
C ALA A 22 -11.34 1.72 -0.40
N ILE A 23 -12.56 1.76 0.14
CA ILE A 23 -13.78 2.02 -0.64
C ILE A 23 -13.70 3.38 -1.33
N PHE A 24 -13.26 4.41 -0.60
CA PHE A 24 -13.08 5.75 -1.15
C PHE A 24 -12.13 5.75 -2.35
N PHE A 25 -10.98 5.08 -2.29
CA PHE A 25 -10.04 5.03 -3.42
C PHE A 25 -10.62 4.34 -4.64
N VAL A 26 -11.30 3.20 -4.46
CA VAL A 26 -11.99 2.53 -5.56
C VAL A 26 -13.00 3.49 -6.21
N CYS A 27 -13.86 4.13 -5.41
CA CYS A 27 -14.83 5.09 -5.91
C CYS A 27 -14.16 6.28 -6.60
N LEU A 28 -13.08 6.83 -6.03
CA LEU A 28 -12.34 7.97 -6.55
C LEU A 28 -11.75 7.67 -7.94
N PHE A 29 -11.03 6.56 -8.11
CA PHE A 29 -10.41 6.24 -9.40
C PHE A 29 -11.45 5.96 -10.49
N HIS A 30 -12.56 5.30 -10.16
CA HIS A 30 -13.66 5.11 -11.11
C HIS A 30 -14.36 6.42 -11.46
N TRP A 31 -14.55 7.32 -10.49
CA TRP A 31 -15.12 8.64 -10.73
C TRP A 31 -14.20 9.51 -11.58
N LEU A 32 -12.89 9.54 -11.30
CA LEU A 32 -11.89 10.25 -12.09
C LEU A 32 -11.87 9.76 -13.54
N TYR A 33 -11.95 8.44 -13.74
CA TYR A 33 -12.04 7.86 -15.09
C TYR A 33 -13.35 8.25 -15.80
N ARG A 34 -14.50 8.11 -15.13
CA ARG A 34 -15.82 8.45 -15.70
C ARG A 34 -15.97 9.94 -16.02
N THR A 35 -15.25 10.80 -15.31
CA THR A 35 -15.23 12.26 -15.55
C THR A 35 -14.10 12.70 -16.47
N GLU A 36 -13.42 11.75 -17.13
CA GLU A 36 -12.31 11.97 -18.06
C GLU A 36 -11.13 12.77 -17.45
N LYS A 37 -10.98 12.73 -16.12
CA LYS A 37 -9.85 13.36 -15.41
C LYS A 37 -8.58 12.52 -15.47
N ILE A 38 -8.74 11.21 -15.65
CA ILE A 38 -7.65 10.27 -15.91
C ILE A 38 -8.08 9.35 -17.05
N SER A 39 -7.12 8.79 -17.78
CA SER A 39 -7.42 7.84 -18.84
C SER A 39 -7.57 6.41 -18.35
N LEU A 40 -7.99 5.51 -19.25
CA LEU A 40 -8.14 4.09 -18.94
C LEU A 40 -6.82 3.46 -18.47
N ALA A 41 -5.68 3.91 -19.01
CA ALA A 41 -4.37 3.47 -18.58
C ALA A 41 -4.13 3.71 -17.08
N TYR A 42 -4.55 4.85 -16.56
CA TYR A 42 -4.39 5.21 -15.14
C TYR A 42 -5.34 4.42 -14.24
N LEU A 43 -6.55 4.13 -14.71
CA LEU A 43 -7.47 3.23 -13.99
C LEU A 43 -6.92 1.80 -13.93
N TYR A 44 -6.34 1.30 -15.03
CA TYR A 44 -5.66 0.01 -15.02
C TYR A 44 -4.39 0.02 -14.17
N ALA A 45 -3.65 1.13 -14.15
CA ALA A 45 -2.50 1.27 -13.27
C ALA A 45 -2.89 1.16 -11.80
N PHE A 46 -3.99 1.81 -11.37
CA PHE A 46 -4.52 1.66 -10.02
C PHE A 46 -4.77 0.18 -9.68
N TRP A 47 -5.54 -0.53 -10.51
CA TRP A 47 -5.85 -1.93 -10.27
C TRP A 47 -4.62 -2.85 -10.36
N PHE A 48 -3.66 -2.52 -11.22
CA PHE A 48 -2.41 -3.26 -11.32
C PHE A 48 -1.54 -3.04 -10.08
N GLY A 49 -1.50 -1.83 -9.53
CA GLY A 49 -0.90 -1.54 -8.23
C GLY A 49 -1.57 -2.33 -7.11
N THR A 50 -2.90 -2.41 -7.12
CA THR A 50 -3.66 -3.26 -6.18
C THR A 50 -3.30 -4.74 -6.32
N LEU A 51 -3.12 -5.23 -7.55
CA LEU A 51 -2.70 -6.61 -7.80
C LEU A 51 -1.27 -6.85 -7.31
N ILE A 52 -0.35 -5.92 -7.55
CA ILE A 52 1.00 -5.97 -6.98
C ILE A 52 0.92 -6.04 -5.45
N GLY A 53 0.15 -5.15 -4.80
CA GLY A 53 -0.05 -5.17 -3.34
C GLY A 53 -0.54 -6.49 -2.80
N SER A 54 -1.51 -7.09 -3.50
CA SER A 54 -2.05 -8.39 -3.13
C SER A 54 -1.00 -9.50 -3.08
N THR A 55 0.08 -9.39 -3.86
CA THR A 55 1.13 -10.42 -3.88
C THR A 55 1.80 -10.56 -2.53
N TRP A 56 2.16 -9.47 -1.84
CA TRP A 56 2.75 -9.58 -0.50
C TRP A 56 1.69 -9.69 0.58
N GLU A 57 0.58 -8.95 0.50
CA GLU A 57 -0.45 -8.99 1.54
C GLU A 57 -1.01 -10.40 1.77
N PHE A 58 -1.24 -11.14 0.68
CA PHE A 58 -1.66 -12.53 0.78
C PHE A 58 -0.50 -13.48 1.06
N THR A 59 0.71 -13.24 0.55
CA THR A 59 1.88 -14.05 0.94
C THR A 59 2.09 -14.00 2.45
N PHE A 60 2.02 -12.81 3.06
CA PHE A 60 2.17 -12.64 4.50
C PHE A 60 1.03 -13.30 5.28
N LEU A 61 -0.20 -13.26 4.75
CA LEU A 61 -1.32 -14.02 5.32
C LEU A 61 -1.06 -15.54 5.28
N PHE A 62 -0.52 -16.07 4.17
CA PHE A 62 -0.23 -17.50 4.03
C PHE A 62 0.97 -17.97 4.84
N LEU A 63 1.95 -17.10 5.09
CA LEU A 63 3.05 -17.36 6.04
C LEU A 63 2.55 -17.46 7.49
N GLY A 64 1.36 -16.94 7.76
CA GLY A 64 0.67 -17.12 9.03
C GLY A 64 1.18 -16.23 10.16
N PRO A 65 0.65 -16.42 11.39
CA PRO A 65 0.92 -15.55 12.53
C PRO A 65 2.38 -15.59 13.01
N GLU A 66 3.14 -16.63 12.64
CA GLU A 66 4.58 -16.71 12.89
C GLU A 66 5.38 -15.67 12.10
N PHE A 67 4.80 -15.09 11.06
CA PHE A 67 5.40 -14.01 10.28
C PHE A 67 4.68 -12.69 10.51
N LEU A 68 3.36 -12.67 10.38
CA LEU A 68 2.53 -11.47 10.50
C LEU A 68 1.25 -11.78 11.26
N HIS A 69 1.02 -11.07 12.36
CA HIS A 69 -0.22 -11.15 13.12
C HIS A 69 -0.74 -9.75 13.46
N GLY A 70 -2.04 -9.65 13.75
CA GLY A 70 -2.64 -8.41 14.22
C GLY A 70 -2.15 -8.06 15.63
N ALA A 71 -1.74 -6.81 15.84
CA ALA A 71 -1.49 -6.30 17.20
C ALA A 71 -2.80 -6.22 18.01
N VAL A 72 -3.92 -6.06 17.30
CA VAL A 72 -5.28 -6.12 17.84
C VAL A 72 -6.16 -6.87 16.85
N GLU A 73 -6.90 -7.86 17.34
CA GLU A 73 -7.84 -8.61 16.51
C GLU A 73 -9.06 -7.77 16.14
N TRP A 74 -9.33 -7.63 14.84
CA TRP A 74 -10.57 -7.02 14.36
C TRP A 74 -11.73 -8.04 14.32
N PRO A 75 -12.94 -7.66 14.79
CA PRO A 75 -14.07 -8.56 14.91
C PRO A 75 -14.60 -9.01 13.55
N TRP A 76 -15.52 -9.98 13.58
CA TRP A 76 -16.23 -10.48 12.40
C TRP A 76 -15.33 -11.06 11.30
N GLY A 77 -14.11 -11.47 11.67
CA GLY A 77 -13.12 -12.00 10.74
C GLY A 77 -12.49 -10.93 9.84
N LEU A 78 -12.67 -9.64 10.14
CA LEU A 78 -12.08 -8.54 9.38
C LEU A 78 -10.55 -8.50 9.48
N ASP A 79 -9.97 -9.13 10.50
CA ASP A 79 -8.52 -9.24 10.70
C ASP A 79 -7.80 -10.06 9.61
N GLY A 80 -8.53 -10.98 8.98
CA GLY A 80 -7.98 -11.93 8.00
C GLY A 80 -7.94 -11.38 6.57
N TRP A 81 -8.39 -12.18 5.60
CA TRP A 81 -8.36 -11.81 4.19
C TRP A 81 -9.07 -10.47 3.83
N PRO A 82 -10.13 -10.00 4.53
CA PRO A 82 -10.75 -8.71 4.21
C PRO A 82 -9.77 -7.55 4.40
N ARG A 83 -9.00 -7.53 5.49
CA ARG A 83 -7.93 -6.54 5.71
C ARG A 83 -6.90 -6.60 4.59
N LYS A 84 -6.53 -7.80 4.13
CA LYS A 84 -5.55 -7.97 3.03
C LYS A 84 -6.03 -7.36 1.73
N VAL A 85 -7.31 -7.50 1.41
CA VAL A 85 -7.93 -6.83 0.25
C VAL A 85 -7.90 -5.32 0.42
N SER A 86 -8.25 -4.82 1.61
CA SER A 86 -8.22 -3.39 1.93
C SER A 86 -6.82 -2.79 1.76
N HIS A 87 -5.81 -3.42 2.36
CA HIS A 87 -4.40 -3.01 2.24
C HIS A 87 -3.90 -3.08 0.80
N SER A 88 -4.28 -4.11 0.03
CA SER A 88 -3.94 -4.18 -1.39
C SER A 88 -4.47 -2.96 -2.15
N ILE A 89 -5.70 -2.51 -1.85
CA ILE A 89 -6.28 -1.30 -2.46
C ILE A 89 -5.49 -0.06 -2.05
N TRP A 90 -5.07 0.03 -0.79
CA TRP A 90 -4.17 1.07 -0.30
C TRP A 90 -2.85 1.11 -1.08
N ASP A 91 -2.24 -0.04 -1.33
CA ASP A 91 -1.00 -0.13 -2.12
C ASP A 91 -1.19 0.45 -3.53
N GLY A 92 -2.29 0.09 -4.19
CA GLY A 92 -2.68 0.67 -5.48
C GLY A 92 -2.81 2.20 -5.41
N ALA A 93 -3.44 2.73 -4.37
CA ALA A 93 -3.56 4.17 -4.16
C ALA A 93 -2.20 4.85 -3.89
N ILE A 94 -1.32 4.21 -3.09
CA ILE A 94 0.03 4.71 -2.80
C ILE A 94 0.85 4.81 -4.09
N PHE A 95 0.83 3.79 -4.97
CA PHE A 95 1.51 3.86 -6.26
C PHE A 95 0.98 5.00 -7.13
N MET A 96 -0.34 5.13 -7.21
CA MET A 96 -0.97 6.20 -8.00
C MET A 96 -0.68 7.59 -7.43
N PHE A 97 -0.50 7.73 -6.11
CA PHE A 97 -0.03 8.99 -5.54
C PHE A 97 1.41 9.29 -5.97
N GLY A 98 2.28 8.28 -6.08
CA GLY A 98 3.61 8.44 -6.68
C GLY A 98 3.55 8.93 -8.13
N VAL A 99 2.60 8.41 -8.92
CA VAL A 99 2.32 8.91 -10.28
C VAL A 99 1.87 10.36 -10.26
N TYR A 100 0.97 10.73 -9.33
CA TYR A 100 0.53 12.11 -9.13
C TYR A 100 1.70 13.04 -8.78
N LEU A 101 2.62 12.63 -7.91
CA LEU A 101 3.80 13.41 -7.55
C LEU A 101 4.71 13.67 -8.77
N CYS A 102 4.84 12.70 -9.68
CA CYS A 102 5.57 12.91 -10.93
C CYS A 102 4.92 14.01 -11.76
N HIS A 103 3.60 13.96 -11.97
CA HIS A 103 2.84 15.01 -12.66
C HIS A 103 2.93 16.37 -11.96
N ARG A 104 3.10 16.38 -10.64
CA ARG A 104 3.17 17.61 -9.85
C ARG A 104 4.53 18.31 -9.92
N TRP A 105 5.61 17.55 -10.12
CA TRP A 105 6.99 18.04 -9.99
C TRP A 105 7.83 17.94 -11.27
N LEU A 106 7.40 17.16 -12.25
CA LEU A 106 8.08 17.03 -13.54
C LEU A 106 7.26 17.71 -14.64
N GLU A 107 7.97 18.23 -15.63
CA GLU A 107 7.40 18.83 -16.83
C GLU A 107 7.61 17.92 -18.04
N GLY A 108 6.73 18.04 -19.04
CA GLY A 108 6.82 17.33 -20.32
C GLY A 108 5.98 16.05 -20.39
N GLU A 109 6.26 15.24 -21.41
CA GLU A 109 5.57 13.96 -21.62
C GLU A 109 6.06 12.90 -20.63
N LEU A 110 5.27 12.67 -19.59
CA LEU A 110 5.57 11.69 -18.55
C LEU A 110 5.10 10.29 -18.94
N PHE A 111 5.82 9.28 -18.44
CA PHE A 111 5.49 7.86 -18.55
C PHE A 111 5.40 7.30 -19.99
N GLN A 112 5.94 8.02 -20.99
CA GLN A 112 6.04 7.54 -22.38
C GLN A 112 7.28 6.67 -22.62
N ARG A 113 8.33 6.91 -21.82
CA ARG A 113 9.60 6.17 -21.85
C ARG A 113 10.19 6.12 -20.45
N PHE A 114 11.14 5.22 -20.27
CA PHE A 114 11.88 5.15 -19.01
C PHE A 114 12.57 6.48 -18.70
N SER A 115 12.42 6.93 -17.47
CA SER A 115 12.96 8.15 -16.91
C SER A 115 13.40 7.89 -15.48
N SER A 116 14.70 8.06 -15.21
CA SER A 116 15.23 7.93 -13.84
C SER A 116 14.64 8.96 -12.88
N LYS A 117 14.13 10.09 -13.39
CA LYS A 117 13.46 11.11 -12.56
C LYS A 117 12.10 10.63 -12.08
N GLU A 118 11.30 10.04 -12.97
CA GLU A 118 9.99 9.47 -12.61
C GLU A 118 10.18 8.32 -11.61
N LEU A 119 11.07 7.38 -11.93
CA LEU A 119 11.38 6.28 -11.03
C LEU A 119 11.92 6.77 -9.69
N GLY A 120 12.79 7.78 -9.69
CA GLY A 120 13.33 8.38 -8.47
C GLY A 120 12.25 8.95 -7.56
N ILE A 121 11.28 9.69 -8.11
CA ILE A 121 10.15 10.22 -7.33
C ILE A 121 9.31 9.08 -6.75
N MET A 122 8.95 8.09 -7.57
CA MET A 122 8.13 6.97 -7.14
C MET A 122 8.83 6.12 -6.07
N PHE A 123 10.14 5.91 -6.21
CA PHE A 123 10.96 5.18 -5.27
C PHE A 123 11.09 5.91 -3.93
N CYS A 124 11.43 7.20 -3.95
CA CYS A 124 11.50 8.02 -2.74
C CYS A 124 10.14 8.09 -2.03
N TRP A 125 9.05 8.20 -2.78
CA TRP A 125 7.70 8.17 -2.23
C TRP A 125 7.37 6.82 -1.58
N GLY A 126 7.64 5.70 -2.27
CA GLY A 126 7.39 4.36 -1.74
C GLY A 126 8.16 4.10 -0.44
N LEU A 127 9.45 4.43 -0.40
CA LEU A 127 10.27 4.31 0.82
C LEU A 127 9.75 5.18 1.96
N PHE A 128 9.37 6.43 1.67
CA PHE A 128 8.82 7.32 2.67
C PHE A 128 7.49 6.79 3.23
N GLN A 129 6.61 6.27 2.36
CA GLN A 129 5.33 5.71 2.78
C GLN A 129 5.51 4.46 3.63
N GLU A 130 6.39 3.54 3.25
CA GLU A 130 6.67 2.35 4.05
C GLU A 130 7.17 2.71 5.44
N LEU A 131 8.16 3.62 5.54
CA LEU A 131 8.66 4.06 6.84
C LEU A 131 7.58 4.74 7.68
N LEU A 132 6.71 5.54 7.06
CA LEU A 132 5.61 6.20 7.74
C LEU A 132 4.55 5.19 8.22
N VAL A 133 4.21 4.22 7.39
CA VAL A 133 3.23 3.16 7.68
C VAL A 133 3.73 2.30 8.84
N GLU A 134 4.99 1.86 8.80
CA GLU A 134 5.61 1.13 9.90
C GLU A 134 5.66 1.97 11.19
N TYR A 135 6.02 3.25 11.10
CA TYR A 135 6.03 4.14 12.28
C TYR A 135 4.66 4.29 12.94
N LEU A 136 3.62 4.44 12.13
CA LEU A 136 2.27 4.70 12.60
C LEU A 136 1.57 3.41 13.06
N PHE A 137 1.76 2.30 12.38
CA PHE A 137 0.89 1.12 12.52
C PHE A 137 1.59 -0.14 13.03
N ASN A 138 2.90 -0.30 12.87
CA ASN A 138 3.61 -1.46 13.41
C ASN A 138 3.56 -1.42 14.95
N GLY A 139 3.08 -2.51 15.57
CA GLY A 139 2.78 -2.62 17.00
C GLY A 139 1.47 -1.95 17.44
N ARG A 140 0.68 -1.35 16.52
CA ARG A 140 -0.68 -0.83 16.81
C ARG A 140 -1.77 -1.57 16.05
N VAL A 141 -1.49 -1.96 14.81
CA VAL A 141 -2.43 -2.67 13.92
C VAL A 141 -1.91 -4.05 13.59
N TRP A 142 -0.63 -4.17 13.22
CA TRP A 142 0.03 -5.44 12.92
C TRP A 142 1.42 -5.48 13.52
N ILE A 143 1.99 -6.68 13.60
CA ILE A 143 3.36 -6.93 14.03
C ILE A 143 3.99 -7.90 13.04
N TYR A 144 5.16 -7.53 12.51
CA TYR A 144 6.03 -8.44 11.77
C TYR A 144 7.01 -9.08 12.74
N GLU A 145 7.04 -10.41 12.77
CA GLU A 145 7.89 -11.15 13.69
C GLU A 145 9.38 -11.06 13.29
N PRO A 146 10.28 -10.76 14.24
CA PRO A 146 11.73 -10.85 14.04
C PRO A 146 12.18 -12.30 13.84
N LEU A 147 12.44 -12.68 12.59
CA LEU A 147 12.91 -14.01 12.24
C LEU A 147 14.35 -13.95 11.71
N SER A 148 15.06 -15.08 11.68
CA SER A 148 16.44 -15.13 11.15
C SER A 148 16.54 -14.66 9.69
N TRP A 149 15.47 -14.83 8.91
CA TRP A 149 15.33 -14.39 7.52
C TRP A 149 14.49 -13.12 7.37
N ASN A 150 13.91 -12.63 8.47
CA ASN A 150 13.23 -11.34 8.55
C ASN A 150 13.77 -10.51 9.76
N PRO A 151 15.08 -10.22 9.79
CA PRO A 151 15.67 -9.56 10.94
C PRO A 151 15.18 -8.11 11.07
N VAL A 152 15.19 -7.58 12.29
CA VAL A 152 15.00 -6.14 12.53
C VAL A 152 16.23 -5.41 11.99
N ILE A 153 16.01 -4.51 11.03
CA ILE A 153 17.05 -3.72 10.38
C ILE A 153 17.05 -2.25 10.83
N ILE A 154 15.92 -1.77 11.35
CA ILE A 154 15.83 -0.46 12.02
C ILE A 154 15.22 -0.72 13.40
N PRO A 155 15.93 -0.39 14.49
CA PRO A 155 15.38 -0.54 15.84
C PRO A 155 14.19 0.42 16.03
N THR A 156 13.44 0.22 17.11
CA THR A 156 12.36 1.14 17.46
C THR A 156 12.88 2.57 17.59
N ILE A 157 12.16 3.52 16.98
CA ILE A 157 12.47 4.94 17.04
C ILE A 157 11.55 5.65 18.05
N PRO A 158 11.95 6.80 18.62
CA PRO A 158 11.10 7.54 19.56
C PRO A 158 9.70 7.79 19.00
N GLY A 159 8.66 7.45 19.76
CA GLY A 159 7.26 7.56 19.32
C GLY A 159 6.67 6.31 18.65
N SER A 160 7.48 5.27 18.41
CA SER A 160 6.99 3.95 17.96
C SER A 160 6.01 3.35 18.97
N ALA A 161 5.17 2.42 18.50
CA ALA A 161 4.23 1.72 19.38
C ALA A 161 4.95 0.92 20.47
N PRO A 162 4.39 0.78 21.68
CA PRO A 162 5.02 -0.01 22.75
C PRO A 162 5.28 -1.47 22.37
N MET A 163 4.45 -2.03 21.50
CA MET A 163 4.56 -3.42 21.02
C MET A 163 5.36 -3.56 19.72
N SER A 164 5.92 -2.47 19.17
CA SER A 164 6.67 -2.55 17.93
C SER A 164 8.00 -3.28 18.15
N PRO A 165 8.32 -4.32 17.37
CA PRO A 165 9.62 -4.99 17.42
C PRO A 165 10.72 -4.19 16.71
N GLY A 166 10.39 -3.07 16.06
CA GLY A 166 11.23 -2.41 15.06
C GLY A 166 10.87 -2.85 13.64
N TYR A 167 11.60 -2.33 12.66
CA TYR A 167 11.29 -2.47 11.24
C TYR A 167 12.05 -3.67 10.71
N THR A 168 11.33 -4.64 10.18
CA THR A 168 11.89 -5.91 9.71
C THR A 168 12.25 -5.86 8.23
N LEU A 169 13.19 -6.70 7.81
CA LEU A 169 13.78 -6.67 6.47
C LEU A 169 12.75 -6.81 5.33
N ILE A 170 11.81 -7.74 5.44
CA ILE A 170 10.97 -8.13 4.30
C ILE A 170 9.99 -7.05 3.87
N PRO A 171 9.21 -6.42 4.78
CA PRO A 171 8.38 -5.28 4.42
C PRO A 171 9.18 -4.17 3.71
N GLN A 172 10.39 -3.84 4.21
CA GLN A 172 11.25 -2.85 3.58
C GLN A 172 11.70 -3.29 2.16
N ALA A 173 12.07 -4.56 1.99
CA ALA A 173 12.50 -5.09 0.71
C ALA A 173 11.38 -5.07 -0.33
N VAL A 174 10.13 -5.36 0.07
CA VAL A 174 8.96 -5.24 -0.80
C VAL A 174 8.85 -3.82 -1.35
N TRP A 175 8.97 -2.80 -0.50
CA TRP A 175 8.85 -1.40 -0.93
C TRP A 175 10.06 -0.85 -1.68
N VAL A 176 11.21 -1.53 -1.66
CA VAL A 176 12.31 -1.26 -2.59
C VAL A 176 11.99 -1.80 -4.00
N ILE A 177 11.40 -3.00 -4.09
CA ILE A 177 11.19 -3.68 -5.38
C ILE A 177 9.89 -3.23 -6.05
N ALA A 178 8.81 -3.09 -5.30
CA ALA A 178 7.47 -2.90 -5.83
C ALA A 178 7.30 -1.60 -6.65
N PRO A 179 7.88 -0.43 -6.27
CA PRO A 179 7.82 0.77 -7.11
C PRO A 179 8.48 0.58 -8.48
N VAL A 180 9.56 -0.21 -8.56
CA VAL A 180 10.25 -0.50 -9.83
C VAL A 180 9.35 -1.36 -10.72
N VAL A 181 8.76 -2.43 -10.16
CA VAL A 181 7.85 -3.33 -10.88
C VAL A 181 6.62 -2.56 -11.37
N PHE A 182 6.04 -1.73 -10.51
CA PHE A 182 4.91 -0.88 -10.85
C PHE A 182 5.28 0.08 -11.98
N TYR A 183 6.38 0.81 -11.86
CA TYR A 183 6.80 1.81 -12.84
C TYR A 183 7.01 1.21 -14.23
N VAL A 184 7.76 0.12 -14.33
CA VAL A 184 8.01 -0.56 -15.62
C VAL A 184 6.71 -1.06 -16.25
N SER A 185 5.83 -1.64 -15.44
CA SER A 185 4.52 -2.09 -15.91
C SER A 185 3.62 -0.92 -16.31
N PHE A 186 3.69 0.20 -15.60
CA PHE A 186 2.89 1.39 -15.92
C PHE A 186 3.30 1.98 -17.28
N LEU A 187 4.60 2.04 -17.59
CA LEU A 187 5.08 2.42 -18.93
C LEU A 187 4.48 1.53 -20.03
N TRP A 188 4.32 0.22 -19.75
CA TRP A 188 3.69 -0.71 -20.69
C TRP A 188 2.18 -0.47 -20.81
N ILE A 189 1.48 -0.25 -19.69
CA ILE A 189 0.03 0.01 -19.66
C ILE A 189 -0.31 1.28 -20.46
N VAL A 190 0.43 2.37 -20.24
CA VAL A 190 0.24 3.65 -20.95
C VAL A 190 0.39 3.46 -22.47
N LYS A 191 1.38 2.69 -22.92
CA LYS A 191 1.56 2.38 -24.34
C LYS A 191 0.46 1.49 -24.92
N ARG A 192 -0.08 0.58 -24.11
CA ARG A 192 -1.08 -0.40 -24.55
C ARG A 192 -2.49 0.20 -24.64
N TYR A 193 -2.77 1.20 -23.81
CA TYR A 193 -4.05 1.90 -23.73
C TYR A 193 -3.83 3.40 -23.87
N PRO A 194 -3.35 3.86 -25.04
CA PRO A 194 -3.19 5.28 -25.29
C PRO A 194 -4.56 5.97 -25.24
N ASP A 195 -4.56 7.21 -24.78
CA ASP A 195 -5.76 8.03 -24.73
C ASP A 195 -6.36 8.11 -26.13
N SER A 196 -7.64 7.74 -26.28
CA SER A 196 -8.33 7.69 -27.57
C SER A 196 -8.61 9.07 -28.18
N LYS A 197 -8.08 10.14 -27.58
CA LYS A 197 -8.24 11.53 -28.01
C LYS A 197 -6.87 12.13 -28.33
N SER A 198 -6.33 11.78 -29.50
CA SER A 198 -5.40 12.62 -30.27
C SER A 198 -6.19 13.40 -31.31
#